data_AF-A0AAD5C1F0-F1
#
_entry.id   AF-A0AAD5C1F0-F1
#
_cell.length_a   1.000
_cell.length_b   1.000
_cell.length_c   1.000
_cell.angle_alpha   90.00
_cell.angle_beta   90.00
_cell.angle_gamma   90.00
#
_symmetry.space_group_name_H-M   'P 1'
#
loop_
_entity.id
_entity.type
_entity.pdbx_description
1 polymer ?
#
loop_
_entity_poly.entity_id
_entity_poly.type
_entity_poly.pdbx_seq_one_letter_code
_entity_poly.pdbx_strand_id
1 'polypeptide(L)'
;MNQGSREGGQITTRDMQKMVQALPQYNEQMDRLSLHLAIAGKINSIIRETALRDLGQLEQDLVFGDAGTKDVINFLKEQMDVTYEYKVRLLMIYAATHPEQFESEELTKLMELANLSPDDMNAVYNMRFLEAAPETIT
;
A
#
# COMPACT_ATOMS: atom_id res chain seq x y z
N MET A 1 31.77 -56.40 11.11
CA MET A 1 30.74 -56.16 10.09
C MET A 1 29.40 -56.57 10.67
N ASN A 2 28.52 -55.63 10.98
CA ASN A 2 27.08 -55.91 11.03
C ASN A 2 26.37 -54.75 10.35
N GLN A 3 25.75 -55.04 9.22
CA GLN A 3 25.10 -54.08 8.33
C GLN A 3 23.80 -53.59 8.98
N GLY A 4 23.76 -52.32 9.34
CA GLY A 4 22.51 -51.63 9.68
C GLY A 4 21.75 -51.30 8.40
N SER A 5 20.88 -52.21 7.97
CA SER A 5 19.93 -51.97 6.88
C SER A 5 18.68 -51.26 7.42
N ARG A 6 18.54 -49.98 7.05
CA ARG A 6 17.29 -49.23 6.77
C ARG A 6 16.06 -49.53 7.66
N GLU A 7 15.81 -48.68 8.66
CA GLU A 7 14.44 -48.41 9.14
C GLU A 7 13.87 -47.18 8.43
N GLY A 8 13.44 -47.37 7.19
CA GLY A 8 12.37 -46.55 6.62
C GLY A 8 11.06 -47.16 7.07
N GLY A 9 10.48 -46.65 8.17
CA GLY A 9 9.24 -47.17 8.75
C GLY A 9 8.14 -47.27 7.69
N GLN A 10 7.66 -48.49 7.43
CA GLN A 10 6.54 -48.73 6.52
C GLN A 10 5.29 -48.13 7.15
N ILE A 11 4.60 -47.25 6.40
CA ILE A 11 3.28 -46.71 6.79
C ILE A 11 2.36 -47.88 7.09
N THR A 12 1.84 -47.95 8.31
CA THR A 12 0.91 -49.02 8.68
C THR A 12 -0.45 -48.75 8.06
N THR A 13 -1.25 -49.80 7.85
CA THR A 13 -2.64 -49.67 7.37
C THR A 13 -3.47 -48.73 8.26
N ARG A 14 -3.17 -48.69 9.57
CA ARG A 14 -3.81 -47.79 10.54
C ARG A 14 -3.41 -46.33 10.32
N ASP A 15 -2.14 -46.07 9.98
CA ASP A 15 -1.67 -44.71 9.67
C ASP A 15 -2.28 -44.22 8.36
N MET A 16 -2.38 -45.09 7.36
CA MET A 16 -3.11 -44.80 6.11
C MET A 16 -4.58 -44.44 6.37
N GLN A 17 -5.25 -45.16 7.26
CA GLN A 17 -6.64 -44.89 7.61
C GLN A 17 -6.82 -43.53 8.30
N LYS A 18 -5.90 -43.15 9.20
CA LYS A 18 -5.88 -41.81 9.82
C LYS A 18 -5.62 -40.71 8.80
N MET A 19 -4.69 -40.92 7.87
CA MET A 19 -4.41 -39.96 6.79
C MET A 19 -5.65 -39.72 5.94
N VAL A 20 -6.34 -40.79 5.52
CA VAL A 20 -7.58 -40.69 4.74
C VAL A 20 -8.68 -39.93 5.48
N GLN A 21 -8.84 -40.18 6.78
CA GLN A 21 -9.81 -39.45 7.62
C GLN A 21 -9.48 -37.96 7.78
N ALA A 22 -8.19 -37.60 7.73
CA ALA A 22 -7.73 -36.21 7.83
C ALA A 22 -7.76 -35.46 6.48
N LEU A 23 -7.86 -36.15 5.34
CA LEU A 23 -7.86 -35.53 4.01
C LEU A 23 -8.89 -34.39 3.84
N PRO A 24 -10.14 -34.51 4.32
CA PRO A 24 -11.11 -33.41 4.18
C PRO A 24 -10.66 -32.14 4.91
N GLN A 25 -10.12 -32.29 6.12
CA GLN A 25 -9.59 -31.16 6.90
C GLN A 25 -8.33 -30.57 6.27
N TYR A 26 -7.46 -31.42 5.72
CA TYR A 26 -6.28 -30.98 4.99
C TYR A 26 -6.65 -30.18 3.73
N ASN A 27 -7.66 -30.63 2.96
CA ASN A 27 -8.16 -29.92 1.79
C ASN A 27 -8.69 -28.53 2.18
N GLU A 28 -9.48 -28.43 3.26
CA GLU A 28 -9.98 -27.13 3.72
C GLU A 28 -8.84 -26.17 4.12
N GLN A 29 -7.79 -26.69 4.78
CA GLN A 29 -6.60 -25.89 5.10
C GLN A 29 -5.82 -25.48 3.86
N MET A 30 -5.69 -26.36 2.88
CA MET A 30 -5.04 -26.08 1.61
C MET A 30 -5.80 -24.99 0.85
N ASP A 31 -7.12 -25.07 0.77
CA ASP A 31 -7.96 -24.08 0.09
C ASP A 31 -7.80 -22.68 0.69
N ARG A 32 -7.77 -22.58 2.04
CA ARG A 32 -7.52 -21.32 2.73
C ARG A 32 -6.12 -20.77 2.41
N LEU A 33 -5.09 -21.61 2.44
CA LEU A 33 -3.73 -21.20 2.10
C LEU A 33 -3.62 -20.74 0.65
N SER A 34 -4.23 -21.48 -0.29
CA SER A 34 -4.27 -21.13 -1.70
C SER A 34 -4.95 -19.78 -1.95
N LEU A 35 -6.02 -19.47 -1.20
CA LEU A 35 -6.65 -18.15 -1.26
C LEU A 35 -5.68 -17.04 -0.83
N HIS A 36 -4.97 -17.20 0.30
CA HIS A 36 -3.99 -16.22 0.75
C HIS A 36 -2.85 -16.03 -0.26
N LEU A 37 -2.36 -17.10 -0.88
CA LEU A 37 -1.35 -17.02 -1.94
C LEU A 37 -1.85 -16.25 -3.16
N ALA A 38 -3.09 -16.49 -3.58
CA ALA A 38 -3.71 -15.75 -4.69
C ALA A 38 -3.84 -14.25 -4.37
N ILE A 39 -4.30 -13.91 -3.16
CA ILE A 39 -4.41 -12.51 -2.70
C ILE A 39 -3.04 -11.85 -2.65
N ALA A 40 -2.05 -12.49 -2.02
CA ALA A 40 -0.69 -11.96 -1.92
C ALA A 40 -0.06 -11.77 -3.31
N GLY A 41 -0.30 -12.70 -4.23
CA GLY A 41 0.10 -12.58 -5.63
C GLY A 41 -0.48 -11.33 -6.29
N LYS A 42 -1.80 -11.12 -6.14
CA LYS A 42 -2.50 -9.94 -6.70
C LYS A 42 -1.99 -8.63 -6.11
N ILE A 43 -1.82 -8.54 -4.79
CA ILE A 43 -1.30 -7.36 -4.10
C ILE A 43 0.10 -7.02 -4.61
N ASN A 44 0.99 -8.01 -4.68
CA ASN A 44 2.35 -7.80 -5.17
C ASN A 44 2.38 -7.35 -6.64
N SER A 45 1.45 -7.83 -7.47
CA SER A 45 1.31 -7.35 -8.86
C SER A 45 0.99 -5.87 -8.91
N ILE A 46 -0.04 -5.45 -8.16
CA ILE A 46 -0.49 -4.05 -8.08
C ILE A 46 0.64 -3.15 -7.57
N ILE A 47 1.36 -3.55 -6.52
CA ILE A 47 2.48 -2.77 -5.96
C ILE A 47 3.54 -2.48 -7.02
N ARG A 48 3.88 -3.48 -7.85
CA ARG A 48 4.88 -3.33 -8.91
C ARG A 48 4.38 -2.51 -10.08
N GLU A 49 3.16 -2.79 -10.54
CA GLU A 49 2.57 -2.17 -11.74
C GLU A 49 2.23 -0.69 -11.53
N THR A 50 1.97 -0.27 -10.30
CA THR A 50 1.47 1.08 -10.00
C THR A 50 2.45 1.92 -9.16
N ALA A 51 3.72 1.51 -9.10
CA ALA A 51 4.80 2.21 -8.38
C ALA A 51 4.48 2.57 -6.92
N LEU A 52 3.62 1.77 -6.26
CA LEU A 52 3.12 2.08 -4.91
C LEU A 52 4.22 2.12 -3.84
N ARG A 53 5.36 1.47 -4.08
CA ARG A 53 6.47 1.49 -3.12
C ARG A 53 7.09 2.89 -3.03
N ASP A 54 7.34 3.51 -4.17
CA ASP A 54 8.01 4.81 -4.23
C ASP A 54 7.04 5.92 -3.81
N LEU A 55 5.79 5.83 -4.25
CA LEU A 55 4.71 6.72 -3.79
C LEU A 55 4.51 6.61 -2.27
N GLY A 56 4.38 5.40 -1.75
CA GLY A 56 4.12 5.17 -0.32
C GLY A 56 5.29 5.58 0.58
N GLN A 57 6.52 5.58 0.06
CA GLN A 57 7.68 6.14 0.77
C GLN A 57 7.59 7.66 0.83
N LEU A 58 7.34 8.32 -0.31
CA LEU A 58 7.19 9.78 -0.36
C LEU A 58 6.05 10.27 0.54
N GLU A 59 4.92 9.56 0.56
CA GLU A 59 3.79 9.88 1.45
C GLU A 59 4.18 9.80 2.93
N GLN A 60 4.97 8.81 3.32
CA GLN A 60 5.48 8.71 4.69
C GLN A 60 6.46 9.84 4.99
N ASP A 61 7.41 10.10 4.10
CA ASP A 61 8.43 11.13 4.28
C ASP A 61 7.77 12.51 4.41
N LEU A 62 6.69 12.80 3.68
CA LEU A 62 5.91 14.02 3.84
C LEU A 62 5.23 14.12 5.22
N VAL A 63 4.69 13.02 5.74
CA VAL A 63 4.03 12.98 7.06
C VAL A 63 5.04 13.12 8.20
N PHE A 64 6.24 12.56 8.04
CA PHE A 64 7.31 12.65 9.05
C PHE A 64 8.20 13.90 8.89
N GLY A 65 8.04 14.67 7.82
CA GLY A 65 8.81 15.90 7.55
C GLY A 65 10.19 15.66 6.93
N ASP A 66 10.43 14.46 6.40
CA ASP A 66 11.66 14.04 5.72
C ASP A 66 11.67 14.39 4.22
N ALA A 67 10.53 14.78 3.65
CA ALA A 67 10.38 15.23 2.26
C ALA A 67 9.61 16.57 2.17
N GLY A 68 9.81 17.28 1.06
CA GLY A 68 9.12 18.56 0.81
C GLY A 68 8.68 18.74 -0.64
N THR A 69 8.34 19.98 -1.02
CA THR A 69 7.82 20.31 -2.36
C THR A 69 8.68 19.78 -3.50
N LYS A 70 10.01 19.85 -3.37
CA LYS A 70 10.93 19.40 -4.42
C LYS A 70 10.77 17.91 -4.74
N ASP A 71 10.57 17.09 -3.72
CA ASP A 71 10.42 15.64 -3.87
C ASP A 71 9.08 15.29 -4.54
N VAL A 72 8.02 16.03 -4.17
CA VAL A 72 6.70 15.95 -4.84
C VAL A 72 6.80 16.33 -6.31
N ILE A 73 7.50 17.43 -6.64
CA ILE A 73 7.72 17.87 -8.02
C ILE A 73 8.47 16.80 -8.82
N ASN A 74 9.52 16.22 -8.25
CA ASN A 74 10.30 15.17 -8.91
C ASN A 74 9.44 13.95 -9.19
N PHE A 75 8.68 13.48 -8.19
CA PHE A 75 7.77 12.35 -8.34
C PHE A 75 6.73 12.60 -9.45
N LEU A 76 6.06 13.76 -9.45
CA LEU A 76 5.06 14.09 -10.46
C LEU A 76 5.63 14.17 -11.89
N LYS A 77 6.89 14.56 -12.04
CA LYS A 77 7.60 14.60 -13.33
C LYS A 77 8.05 13.22 -13.80
N GLU A 78 8.53 12.38 -12.90
CA GLU A 78 9.05 11.05 -13.22
C GLU A 78 7.94 10.03 -13.45
N GLN A 79 6.80 10.17 -12.75
CA GLN A 79 5.72 9.18 -12.71
C GLN A 79 4.43 9.70 -13.36
N MET A 80 4.51 10.13 -14.63
CA MET A 80 3.35 10.66 -15.36
C MET A 80 2.21 9.66 -15.52
N ASP A 81 2.53 8.36 -15.63
CA ASP A 81 1.59 7.26 -15.90
C ASP A 81 0.84 6.76 -14.65
N VAL A 82 1.15 7.29 -13.47
CA VAL A 82 0.43 6.98 -12.24
C VAL A 82 -1.01 7.48 -12.32
N THR A 83 -1.94 6.68 -11.80
CA THR A 83 -3.38 7.00 -11.78
C THR A 83 -3.64 8.34 -11.08
N TYR A 84 -4.66 9.06 -11.54
CA TYR A 84 -5.02 10.37 -10.98
C TYR A 84 -5.31 10.27 -9.48
N GLU A 85 -5.97 9.19 -9.03
CA GLU A 85 -6.31 8.95 -7.62
C GLU A 85 -5.08 9.02 -6.70
N TYR A 86 -3.94 8.51 -7.15
CA TYR A 86 -2.71 8.51 -6.37
C TYR A 86 -2.08 9.91 -6.31
N LYS A 87 -2.18 10.69 -7.39
CA LYS A 87 -1.72 12.09 -7.42
C LYS A 87 -2.58 12.95 -6.49
N VAL A 88 -3.90 12.74 -6.51
CA VAL A 88 -4.84 13.43 -5.60
C VAL A 88 -4.51 13.09 -4.15
N ARG A 89 -4.35 11.80 -3.81
CA ARG A 89 -3.98 11.38 -2.46
C ARG A 89 -2.67 11.99 -1.98
N LEU A 90 -1.63 11.97 -2.81
CA LEU A 90 -0.33 12.58 -2.51
C LEU A 90 -0.47 14.08 -2.21
N LEU A 91 -1.23 14.80 -3.03
CA LEU A 91 -1.42 16.24 -2.87
C LEU A 91 -2.33 16.59 -1.69
N MET A 92 -3.30 15.74 -1.34
CA MET A 92 -4.06 15.88 -0.09
C MET A 92 -3.17 15.70 1.14
N ILE A 93 -2.25 14.74 1.11
CA ILE A 93 -1.26 14.54 2.19
C ILE A 93 -0.33 15.75 2.28
N TYR A 94 0.24 16.19 1.15
CA TYR A 94 1.08 17.39 1.10
C TYR A 94 0.36 18.62 1.67
N ALA A 95 -0.88 18.88 1.26
CA ALA A 95 -1.68 20.00 1.72
C ALA A 95 -1.97 19.93 3.24
N ALA A 96 -2.21 18.72 3.77
CA ALA A 96 -2.43 18.52 5.20
C ALA A 96 -1.16 18.68 6.05
N THR A 97 0.02 18.41 5.49
CA THR A 97 1.30 18.55 6.20
C THR A 97 1.96 19.92 6.01
N HIS A 98 1.48 20.71 5.05
CA HIS A 98 1.97 22.07 4.74
C HIS A 98 0.80 23.08 4.70
N PRO A 99 0.10 23.30 5.82
CA PRO A 99 -1.09 24.17 5.86
C PRO A 99 -0.79 25.62 5.45
N GLU A 100 0.44 26.09 5.66
CA GLU A 100 0.89 27.42 5.22
C GLU A 100 0.82 27.60 3.68
N GLN A 101 0.80 26.50 2.93
CA GLN A 101 0.77 26.52 1.47
C GLN A 101 -0.64 26.75 0.89
N PHE A 102 -1.71 26.72 1.71
CA PHE A 102 -3.05 27.06 1.24
C PHE A 102 -3.18 28.54 0.83
N GLU A 103 -2.35 29.41 1.39
CA GLU A 103 -2.31 30.85 1.05
C GLU A 103 -1.33 31.15 -0.09
N SER A 104 -0.57 30.16 -0.55
CA SER A 104 0.47 30.32 -1.56
C SER A 104 0.02 29.82 -2.94
N GLU A 105 0.72 30.27 -3.99
CA GLU A 105 0.55 29.72 -5.35
C GLU A 105 1.21 28.34 -5.52
N GLU A 106 1.97 27.86 -4.54
CA GLU A 106 2.78 26.64 -4.64
C GLU A 106 1.87 25.41 -4.76
N LEU A 107 0.85 25.30 -3.91
CA LEU A 107 -0.12 24.21 -3.96
C LEU A 107 -0.88 24.18 -5.30
N THR A 108 -1.31 25.35 -5.80
CA THR A 108 -1.97 25.49 -7.12
C THR A 108 -1.10 24.94 -8.25
N LYS A 109 0.18 25.34 -8.28
CA LYS A 109 1.13 24.91 -9.32
C LYS A 109 1.40 23.40 -9.26
N LEU A 110 1.40 22.81 -8.07
CA LEU A 110 1.53 21.35 -7.92
C LEU A 110 0.32 20.61 -8.49
N MET A 111 -0.89 21.09 -8.24
CA MET A 111 -2.12 20.49 -8.79
C MET A 111 -2.19 20.62 -10.32
N GLU A 112 -1.75 21.76 -10.86
CA GLU A 112 -1.61 21.96 -12.31
C GLU A 112 -0.56 21.01 -12.91
N LEU A 113 0.60 20.86 -12.27
CA LEU A 113 1.65 19.93 -12.68
C LEU A 113 1.15 18.47 -12.66
N ALA A 114 0.32 18.11 -11.69
CA ALA A 114 -0.31 16.81 -11.59
C ALA A 114 -1.44 16.59 -12.62
N ASN A 115 -1.84 17.63 -13.36
CA ASN A 115 -2.94 17.63 -14.33
C ASN A 115 -4.26 17.16 -13.71
N LEU A 116 -4.58 17.67 -12.50
CA LEU A 116 -5.81 17.34 -11.81
C LEU A 116 -7.04 18.00 -12.46
N SER A 117 -8.18 17.33 -12.36
CA SER A 117 -9.47 17.93 -12.74
C SER A 117 -9.86 19.03 -11.74
N PRO A 118 -10.76 19.96 -12.10
CA PRO A 118 -11.26 20.97 -11.16
C PRO A 118 -11.89 20.37 -9.90
N ASP A 119 -12.59 19.23 -10.03
CA ASP A 119 -13.20 18.53 -8.89
C ASP A 119 -12.13 17.95 -7.95
N ASP A 120 -11.06 17.40 -8.52
CA ASP A 120 -9.93 16.87 -7.74
C ASP A 120 -9.14 18.00 -7.05
N MET A 121 -8.95 19.14 -7.73
CA MET A 121 -8.34 20.33 -7.13
C MET A 121 -9.16 20.80 -5.92
N ASN A 122 -10.49 20.81 -6.05
CA ASN A 122 -11.38 21.15 -4.94
C ASN A 122 -11.22 20.17 -3.77
N ALA A 123 -11.07 18.87 -4.04
CA ALA A 123 -10.85 17.86 -3.00
C ALA A 123 -9.55 18.14 -2.21
N VAL A 124 -8.45 18.48 -2.90
CA VAL A 124 -7.19 18.87 -2.27
C VAL A 124 -7.34 20.16 -1.46
N TYR A 125 -7.96 21.20 -2.03
CA TYR A 125 -8.18 22.47 -1.31
C TYR A 125 -9.04 22.32 -0.06
N ASN A 126 -10.03 21.42 -0.08
CA ASN A 126 -10.93 21.22 1.05
C ASN A 126 -10.24 20.61 2.28
N MET A 127 -9.00 20.11 2.14
CA MET A 127 -8.21 19.61 3.28
C MET A 127 -8.01 20.65 4.37
N ARG A 128 -7.98 21.96 4.04
CA ARG A 128 -7.90 23.06 5.02
C ARG A 128 -9.02 23.06 6.06
N PHE A 129 -10.16 22.46 5.74
CA PHE A 129 -11.30 22.38 6.66
C PHE A 129 -11.19 21.24 7.67
N LEU A 130 -10.14 20.41 7.57
CA LEU A 130 -9.87 19.30 8.49
C LEU A 130 -8.89 19.68 9.60
N GLU A 131 -8.30 20.88 9.55
CA GLU A 131 -7.52 21.42 10.65
C GLU A 131 -8.40 21.54 11.90
N ALA A 132 -7.86 21.14 13.05
CA ALA A 132 -8.55 21.33 14.32
C ALA A 132 -8.81 22.83 14.53
N ALA A 133 -10.01 23.18 15.00
CA ALA A 133 -10.30 24.54 15.39
C ALA A 133 -9.19 25.03 16.34
N PRO A 134 -8.69 26.27 16.18
CA PRO A 134 -7.68 26.80 17.08
C PRO A 134 -8.18 26.62 18.51
N GLU A 135 -7.37 26.01 19.38
CA GLU A 135 -7.71 25.86 20.78
C GLU A 135 -8.11 27.25 21.30
N THR A 136 -9.40 27.45 21.57
CA THR A 136 -9.87 28.63 22.29
C THR A 136 -9.21 28.57 23.65
N ILE A 137 -8.12 29.34 23.80
CA ILE A 137 -7.49 29.59 25.09
C ILE A 137 -8.53 30.38 25.91
N THR A 138 -9.30 29.66 26.74
CA THR A 138 -10.14 30.24 27.79
C THR A 138 -9.33 30.50 29.05
#